data_AF-A0A0A9HQ77-F1
#
_entry.id   AF-A0A0A9HQ77-F1
#
_cell.length_a   1.000
_cell.length_b   1.000
_cell.length_c   1.000
_cell.angle_alpha   90.00
_cell.angle_beta   90.00
_cell.angle_gamma   90.00
#
_symmetry.space_group_name_H-M   'P 1'
#
loop_
_entity.id
_entity.type
_entity.pdbx_description
1 polymer ?
#
loop_
_entity_poly.entity_id
_entity_poly.type
_entity_poly.pdbx_seq_one_letter_code
_entity_poly.pdbx_strand_id
1 'polypeptide(L)' 'MEAKDVHKWRLDPSGQFTTKSAYSAFFNGSIFFEPSELIWKSWAPRKCKFFLWLVAHNRCWTANRLA' A
#
# COMPACT_ATOMS: atom_id res chain seq x y z
N MET A 1 21.47 4.78 -39.98
CA MET A 1 21.85 5.06 -38.58
C MET A 1 20.82 4.39 -37.70
N GLU A 2 21.23 3.39 -36.93
CA GLU A 2 20.36 2.66 -36.01
C GLU A 2 20.13 3.54 -34.76
N ALA A 3 18.88 3.86 -34.46
CA ALA A 3 18.53 4.66 -33.30
C ALA A 3 18.61 3.78 -32.05
N LYS A 4 19.31 4.25 -31.01
CA LYS A 4 19.38 3.53 -29.73
C LYS A 4 18.02 3.61 -29.03
N ASP A 5 17.51 2.46 -28.59
CA ASP A 5 16.30 2.41 -27.77
C ASP A 5 16.51 3.16 -26.44
N VAL A 6 15.49 3.93 -26.04
CA VAL A 6 15.49 4.71 -24.80
C VAL A 6 14.32 4.29 -23.93
N HIS A 7 14.61 3.87 -22.71
CA HIS A 7 13.58 3.61 -21.71
C HIS A 7 12.96 4.92 -21.22
N LYS A 8 11.64 5.09 -21.40
CA LYS A 8 10.89 6.25 -20.91
C LYS A 8 9.83 5.82 -19.91
N TRP A 9 9.88 6.40 -18.72
CA TRP A 9 8.88 6.21 -17.68
C TRP A 9 7.65 7.09 -17.94
N ARG A 10 6.53 6.47 -18.32
CA ARG A 10 5.33 7.21 -18.75
C ARG A 10 4.46 7.74 -17.62
N LEU A 11 4.70 7.28 -16.40
CA LEU A 11 3.88 7.60 -15.22
C LEU A 11 4.42 8.83 -14.45
N ASP A 12 5.47 9.47 -14.96
CA ASP A 12 5.95 10.76 -14.47
C ASP A 12 6.19 11.70 -15.67
N PRO A 13 5.79 12.97 -15.62
CA PRO A 13 6.00 13.92 -16.71
C PRO A 13 7.47 14.13 -17.09
N SER A 14 8.41 13.89 -16.17
CA SER A 14 9.85 13.98 -16.46
C SER A 14 10.34 12.89 -17.42
N GLY A 15 9.55 11.83 -17.64
CA GLY A 15 9.97 10.67 -18.42
C GLY A 15 11.02 9.79 -17.71
N GLN A 16 11.44 10.17 -16.49
CA GLN A 16 12.47 9.48 -15.73
C GLN A 16 11.85 8.55 -14.68
N PHE A 17 12.45 7.36 -14.55
CA PHE A 17 12.07 6.44 -13.50
C PHE A 17 12.60 6.93 -12.16
N THR A 18 11.73 6.91 -11.14
CA THR A 18 12.15 7.01 -9.74
C THR A 18 11.33 6.01 -8.91
N THR A 19 11.89 5.53 -7.80
CA THR A 19 11.13 4.70 -6.87
C THR A 19 9.88 5.42 -6.37
N LYS A 20 9.96 6.74 -6.14
CA LYS A 20 8.81 7.55 -5.70
C LYS A 20 7.68 7.59 -6.73
N SER A 21 7.99 7.84 -8.01
CA SER A 21 6.99 7.89 -9.07
C SER A 21 6.39 6.51 -9.34
N ALA A 22 7.18 5.44 -9.23
CA ALA A 22 6.70 4.07 -9.28
C ALA A 22 5.67 3.76 -8.19
N TYR A 23 5.98 4.06 -6.93
CA TYR A 23 5.04 3.87 -5.82
C TYR A 23 3.78 4.72 -6.00
N SER A 24 3.93 6.00 -6.35
CA SER A 24 2.78 6.90 -6.55
C SER A 24 1.83 6.37 -7.62
N ALA A 25 2.37 5.85 -8.72
CA ALA A 25 1.58 5.24 -9.78
C ALA A 25 0.96 3.90 -9.37
N PHE A 26 1.69 3.07 -8.64
CA PHE A 26 1.20 1.78 -8.15
C PHE A 26 0.03 1.91 -7.18
N PHE A 27 0.04 2.97 -6.35
CA PHE A 27 -1.02 3.28 -5.40
C PHE A 27 -2.05 4.28 -5.95
N ASN A 28 -2.01 4.60 -7.25
CA ASN A 28 -3.00 5.47 -7.87
C ASN A 28 -4.41 4.84 -7.79
N GLY A 29 -5.36 5.58 -7.22
CA GLY A 29 -6.73 5.09 -6.98
C GLY A 29 -6.86 4.19 -5.74
N SER A 30 -5.82 4.05 -4.92
CA SER A 30 -5.96 3.43 -3.61
C SER A 30 -6.92 4.25 -2.74
N ILE A 31 -7.82 3.56 -2.04
CA ILE A 31 -8.70 4.18 -1.05
C ILE A 31 -8.00 4.25 0.28
N PHE A 32 -8.11 5.40 0.94
CA PHE A 32 -7.60 5.54 2.29
C PHE A 32 -8.42 4.67 3.24
N PHE A 33 -7.75 3.76 3.95
CA PHE A 33 -8.36 2.97 5.00
C PHE A 33 -8.17 3.69 6.32
N GLU A 34 -9.18 4.42 6.77
CA GLU A 34 -9.13 5.24 7.99
C GLU A 34 -8.59 4.51 9.23
N PRO A 35 -8.96 3.24 9.50
CA PRO A 35 -8.40 2.51 10.63
C PRO A 35 -6.89 2.29 10.54
N SER A 36 -6.28 2.32 9.34
CA SER A 36 -4.84 2.11 9.17
C SER A 36 -4.02 3.15 9.95
N GLU A 37 -4.39 4.43 9.89
CA GLU A 37 -3.66 5.46 10.61
C GLU A 37 -3.79 5.28 12.12
N LEU A 38 -4.99 5.00 12.63
CA LEU A 38 -5.22 4.78 14.05
C LEU A 38 -4.41 3.59 14.57
N ILE A 39 -4.41 2.47 13.84
CA ILE A 39 -3.68 1.25 14.22
C ILE A 39 -2.17 1.50 14.23
N TRP A 40 -1.63 2.07 13.15
CA TRP A 40 -0.19 2.20 13.00
C TRP A 40 0.41 3.36 13.80
N LYS A 41 -0.33 4.47 14.03
CA LYS A 41 0.09 5.60 14.89
C LYS A 41 -0.04 5.32 16.38
N SER A 42 -0.78 4.29 16.79
CA SER A 42 -0.93 3.94 18.22
C SER A 42 0.42 3.58 18.88
N TRP A 43 0.50 3.70 20.21
CA TRP A 43 1.65 3.23 21.01
C TRP A 43 1.60 1.72 21.33
N ALA A 44 0.67 0.99 20.72
CA ALA A 44 0.48 -0.43 21.00
C ALA A 44 1.71 -1.26 20.56
N PRO A 45 2.01 -2.38 21.24
CA PRO A 45 3.02 -3.32 20.78
C PRO A 45 2.74 -3.84 19.37
N ARG A 46 3.79 -4.23 18.64
CA ARG A 46 3.68 -4.69 17.24
C ARG A 46 2.70 -5.85 17.06
N LYS A 47 2.66 -6.79 18.01
CA LYS A 47 1.70 -7.92 18.02
C LYS A 47 0.25 -7.42 18.10
N CYS A 48 -0.02 -6.40 18.90
CA CYS A 48 -1.33 -5.80 19.04
C CYS A 48 -1.76 -5.06 17.77
N LYS A 49 -0.85 -4.27 17.16
CA LYS A 49 -1.13 -3.58 15.89
C LYS A 49 -1.47 -4.56 14.77
N PHE A 50 -0.72 -5.66 14.67
CA PHE A 50 -1.00 -6.71 13.69
C PHE A 50 -2.34 -7.38 13.93
N PHE A 51 -2.70 -7.66 15.18
CA PHE A 51 -4.02 -8.21 15.50
C PHE A 51 -5.15 -7.23 15.15
N LEU A 52 -5.02 -5.96 15.54
CA LEU A 52 -6.00 -4.91 15.20
C LEU A 52 -6.14 -4.73 13.69
N TRP A 53 -5.05 -4.87 12.92
CA TRP A 53 -5.10 -4.88 11.47
C TRP A 53 -5.98 -6.02 10.92
N LEU A 54 -5.83 -7.23 11.46
CA LEU A 54 -6.70 -8.36 11.09
C LEU A 54 -8.16 -8.11 11.47
N VAL A 55 -8.41 -7.53 12.65
CA VAL A 55 -9.76 -7.16 13.10
C VAL A 55 -10.40 -6.17 12.14
N ALA A 56 -9.69 -5.09 11.80
CA ALA A 56 -10.20 -4.04 10.91
C ALA A 56 -10.54 -4.55 9.50
N HIS A 57 -9.90 -5.64 9.07
CA HIS A 57 -10.20 -6.33 7.81
C HIS A 57 -11.20 -7.48 7.92
N ASN A 58 -11.80 -7.73 9.10
CA ASN A 58 -12.66 -8.89 9.37
C ASN A 58 -11.97 -10.23 9.04
N ARG A 59 -10.66 -10.33 9.29
CA ARG A 59 -9.82 -11.51 9.01
C ARG A 59 -9.40 -12.27 10.26
N CYS A 60 -9.88 -11.87 11.44
CA CYS A 60 -9.64 -12.64 12.66
C CYS A 60 -10.42 -13.96 12.66
N TRP A 61 -9.77 -15.00 13.17
CA TRP A 61 -10.41 -16.27 13.49
C TRP A 61 -11.15 -16.15 14.83
N THR A 62 -12.28 -15.45 14.80
CA THR A 62 -13.23 -15.40 15.92
C THR A 62 -14.35 -16.42 15.72
N ALA A 63 -15.01 -16.86 16.79
CA ALA A 63 -16.13 -17.81 16.76
C ALA A 63 -17.28 -17.39 15.81
N ASN A 64 -17.36 -16.12 15.42
CA ASN A 64 -18.30 -15.62 14.42
C ASN A 64 -18.04 -16.13 12.99
N ARG A 65 -16.93 -16.85 12.76
CA ARG A 65 -16.58 -17.51 11.48
C ARG A 65 -16.87 -19.03 11.52
N LEU A 66 -17.93 -19.43 12.21
CA LEU A 66 -18.50 -20.77 12.11
C LEU A 66 -19.41 -20.79 10.87
N ALA A 67 -18.86 -21.23 9.74
CA ALA A 67 -19.64 -21.68 8.60
C ALA A 67 -20.05 -23.15 8.81
#